data_AF-A0AAV2ZAY3-F1
#
_entry.id   AF-A0AAV2ZAY3-F1
#
_cell.length_a   1.000
_cell.length_b   1.000
_cell.length_c   1.000
_cell.angle_alpha   90.00
_cell.angle_beta   90.00
_cell.angle_gamma   90.00
#
_symmetry.space_group_name_H-M   'P 1'
#
loop_
_entity.id
_entity.type
_entity.pdbx_description
1 polymer ?
#
loop_
_entity_poly.entity_id
_entity_poly.type
_entity_poly.pdbx_seq_one_letter_code
_entity_poly.pdbx_strand_id
1 'polypeptide(L)'
;MWSSLMHGKERVCGFVRRHRKLVVATGVTAVCGAGVYYAYRRVMGEAERFTQQLQRQMAEHQRLQLSVASTTEESNATIHRFLPKLRKTLFALVNLEEIVAALKALPKAQRAKRNELWEDAKITAVTRYFTALIAFGVWHLLVFAQISIIGKRTFERSKDKDKDKAAGRSNDEAADAARMAAQHAFLASGLEYFLDEGLERIKKHVEQAVVANEQLQSWEVNSKLKVDREELNDLLQSIYLSIVPSTSVAGTAIDEEDDAKWAMWRSFLIYSEKKAGQDEEVISLLNDLWDLLDSELFPPALQQSLAFLCGNAFQDLNEHVYGYTEHKMLVEDVTNEQDTAKKAPPLAKLIPMLQTEIGKLLTATNASDGQPSYSRKYSQGLGELEAFRNFYEAIFFQHADEGDVISQFI
;
A
#
# COMPACT_ATOMS: atom_id res chain seq x y z
N MET A 1 79.27 11.10 -42.46
CA MET A 1 78.06 11.04 -41.60
C MET A 1 78.40 10.85 -40.12
N TRP A 2 79.32 9.94 -39.75
CA TRP A 2 79.74 9.74 -38.35
C TRP A 2 80.46 10.94 -37.71
N SER A 3 81.28 11.69 -38.46
CA SER A 3 81.99 12.88 -37.97
C SER A 3 81.07 14.07 -37.66
N SER A 4 80.01 14.23 -38.45
CA SER A 4 78.98 15.27 -38.28
C SER A 4 78.17 15.05 -36.99
N LEU A 5 77.93 13.79 -36.65
CA LEU A 5 77.25 13.37 -35.41
C LEU A 5 78.13 13.58 -34.18
N MET A 6 79.45 13.31 -34.29
CA MET A 6 80.40 13.53 -33.20
C MET A 6 80.61 15.03 -32.90
N HIS A 7 80.70 15.89 -33.93
CA HIS A 7 80.81 17.34 -33.75
C HIS A 7 79.52 17.96 -33.19
N GLY A 8 78.35 17.40 -33.52
CA GLY A 8 77.08 17.78 -32.91
C GLY A 8 77.04 17.43 -31.42
N LYS A 9 77.49 16.23 -31.06
CA LYS A 9 77.52 15.74 -29.68
C LYS A 9 78.45 16.57 -28.78
N GLU A 10 79.64 16.94 -29.27
CA GLU A 10 80.58 17.76 -28.49
C GLU A 10 80.08 19.19 -28.26
N ARG A 11 79.39 19.79 -29.25
CA ARG A 11 78.80 21.14 -29.10
C ARG A 11 77.61 21.14 -28.13
N VAL A 12 76.79 20.10 -28.15
CA VAL A 12 75.67 19.95 -27.21
C VAL A 12 76.18 19.65 -25.80
N CYS A 13 77.16 18.74 -25.64
CA CYS A 13 77.77 18.48 -24.33
C CYS A 13 78.49 19.72 -23.77
N GLY A 14 79.17 20.51 -24.61
CA GLY A 14 79.80 21.77 -24.22
C GLY A 14 78.80 22.83 -23.77
N PHE A 15 77.66 22.94 -24.45
CA PHE A 15 76.58 23.86 -24.09
C PHE A 15 75.87 23.45 -22.79
N VAL A 16 75.52 22.17 -22.63
CA VAL A 16 74.91 21.62 -21.42
C VAL A 16 75.84 21.78 -20.20
N ARG A 17 77.16 21.60 -20.38
CA ARG A 17 78.14 21.79 -19.32
C ARG A 17 78.34 23.26 -18.92
N ARG A 18 78.23 24.21 -19.85
CA ARG A 18 78.28 25.66 -19.57
C ARG A 18 76.99 26.23 -18.98
N HIS A 19 75.82 25.70 -19.36
CA HIS A 19 74.51 26.18 -18.90
C HIS A 19 73.80 25.20 -17.97
N ARG A 20 74.55 24.39 -17.20
CA ARG A 20 74.03 23.32 -16.33
C ARG A 20 72.90 23.77 -15.40
N LYS A 21 72.99 24.97 -14.82
CA LYS A 21 71.93 25.52 -13.94
C LYS A 21 70.66 25.89 -14.71
N LEU A 22 70.81 26.41 -15.93
CA LEU A 22 69.71 26.89 -16.76
C LEU A 22 68.93 25.71 -17.35
N VAL A 23 69.65 24.70 -17.87
CA VAL A 23 69.05 23.47 -18.41
C VAL A 23 68.32 22.67 -17.32
N VAL A 24 68.91 22.57 -16.11
CA VAL A 24 68.25 21.92 -14.96
C VAL A 24 67.02 22.71 -14.51
N ALA A 25 67.11 24.04 -14.40
CA ALA A 25 65.96 24.87 -14.01
C ALA A 25 64.81 24.76 -15.01
N THR A 26 65.07 24.90 -16.32
CA THR A 26 64.03 24.77 -17.36
C THR A 26 63.47 23.35 -17.46
N GLY A 27 64.32 22.33 -17.27
CA GLY A 27 63.88 20.93 -17.27
C GLY A 27 62.96 20.60 -16.09
N VAL A 28 63.29 21.07 -14.88
CA VAL A 28 62.46 20.89 -13.69
C VAL A 28 61.13 21.62 -13.84
N THR A 29 61.12 22.87 -14.32
CA THR A 29 59.88 23.63 -14.55
C THR A 29 58.99 22.97 -15.60
N ALA A 30 59.55 22.46 -16.70
CA ALA A 30 58.78 21.77 -17.73
C ALA A 30 58.19 20.45 -17.23
N VAL A 31 58.95 19.65 -16.47
CA VAL A 31 58.48 18.38 -15.89
C VAL A 31 57.43 18.63 -14.81
N CYS A 32 57.63 19.60 -13.92
CA CYS A 32 56.65 19.97 -12.91
C CYS A 32 55.37 20.53 -13.55
N GLY A 33 55.48 21.41 -14.55
CA GLY A 33 54.32 21.97 -15.26
C GLY A 33 53.54 20.91 -16.04
N ALA A 34 54.24 20.02 -16.76
CA ALA A 34 53.62 18.89 -17.45
C ALA A 34 52.98 17.89 -16.47
N GLY A 35 53.60 17.66 -15.32
CA GLY A 35 53.07 16.82 -14.26
C GLY A 35 51.78 17.37 -13.66
N VAL A 36 51.74 18.68 -13.35
CA VAL A 36 50.54 19.36 -12.85
C VAL A 36 49.43 19.36 -13.89
N TYR A 37 49.75 19.64 -15.17
CA TYR A 37 48.77 19.60 -16.27
C TYR A 37 48.19 18.19 -16.47
N TYR A 38 49.04 17.16 -16.44
CA TYR A 38 48.60 15.77 -16.58
C TYR A 38 47.75 15.32 -15.38
N ALA A 39 48.14 15.67 -14.16
CA ALA A 39 47.36 15.39 -12.96
C ALA A 39 46.00 16.11 -13.02
N TYR A 40 45.96 17.38 -13.40
CA TYR A 40 44.72 18.15 -13.58
C TYR A 40 43.80 17.51 -14.61
N ARG A 41 44.34 17.13 -15.79
CA ARG A 41 43.55 16.48 -16.84
C ARG A 41 43.02 15.12 -16.42
N ARG A 42 43.78 14.38 -15.62
CA ARG A 42 43.34 13.10 -15.06
C ARG A 42 42.22 13.29 -14.03
N VAL A 43 42.38 14.23 -13.10
CA VAL A 43 41.36 14.54 -12.09
C VAL A 43 40.08 15.06 -12.75
N MET A 44 40.18 15.91 -13.78
CA MET A 44 39.00 16.34 -14.54
C MET A 44 38.33 15.18 -15.29
N GLY A 45 39.10 14.29 -15.91
CA GLY A 45 38.53 13.11 -16.56
C GLY A 45 37.89 12.12 -15.58
N GLU A 46 38.41 11.99 -14.36
CA GLU A 46 37.80 11.20 -13.29
C GLU A 46 36.54 11.90 -12.75
N ALA A 47 36.58 13.22 -12.53
CA ALA A 47 35.42 14.00 -12.11
C ALA A 47 34.28 13.96 -13.14
N GLU A 48 34.57 14.05 -14.44
CA GLU A 48 33.59 13.89 -15.52
C GLU A 48 32.98 12.50 -15.54
N ARG A 49 33.74 11.44 -15.24
CA ARG A 49 33.21 10.08 -15.13
C ARG A 49 32.31 9.94 -13.90
N PHE A 50 32.72 10.48 -12.76
CA PHE A 50 31.89 10.49 -11.55
C PHE A 50 30.58 11.25 -11.77
N THR A 51 30.63 12.43 -12.40
CA THR A 51 29.41 13.20 -12.70
C THR A 51 28.50 12.46 -13.69
N GLN A 52 29.07 11.81 -14.72
CA GLN A 52 28.30 10.99 -15.65
C GLN A 52 27.66 9.76 -14.97
N GLN A 53 28.37 9.10 -14.06
CA GLN A 53 27.83 7.97 -13.29
C GLN A 53 26.69 8.41 -12.38
N LEU A 54 26.87 9.51 -11.64
CA LEU A 54 25.83 10.09 -10.79
C LEU A 54 24.60 10.49 -11.61
N GLN A 55 24.79 11.12 -12.77
CA GLN A 55 23.68 11.49 -13.65
C GLN A 55 22.90 10.27 -14.14
N ARG A 56 23.57 9.16 -14.46
CA ARG A 56 22.91 7.90 -14.86
C ARG A 56 22.12 7.29 -13.72
N GLN A 57 22.72 7.18 -12.53
CA GLN A 57 22.03 6.65 -11.34
C GLN A 57 20.81 7.51 -10.97
N MET A 58 20.94 8.84 -11.01
CA MET A 58 19.82 9.75 -10.78
C MET A 58 18.70 9.57 -11.82
N ALA A 59 19.05 9.46 -13.10
CA ALA A 59 18.06 9.26 -14.16
C ALA A 59 17.32 7.91 -14.03
N GLU A 60 18.03 6.85 -13.63
CA GLU A 60 17.42 5.54 -13.37
C GLU A 60 16.50 5.59 -12.16
N HIS A 61 16.92 6.23 -11.08
CA HIS A 61 16.10 6.41 -9.88
C HIS A 61 14.84 7.23 -10.19
N GLN A 62 14.95 8.30 -10.97
CA GLN A 62 13.80 9.09 -11.44
C GLN A 62 12.84 8.26 -12.28
N ARG A 63 13.35 7.45 -13.22
CA ARG A 63 12.52 6.53 -14.02
C ARG A 63 11.77 5.53 -13.14
N LEU A 64 12.43 4.98 -12.13
CA LEU A 64 11.80 4.07 -11.17
C LEU A 64 10.71 4.77 -10.36
N GLN A 65 10.99 5.96 -9.81
CA GLN A 65 10.01 6.75 -9.06
C GLN A 65 8.78 7.08 -9.91
N LEU A 66 8.96 7.43 -11.20
CA LEU A 66 7.84 7.65 -12.11
C LEU A 66 7.02 6.38 -12.33
N SER A 67 7.66 5.21 -12.42
CA SER A 67 6.95 3.94 -12.54
C SER A 67 6.14 3.62 -11.28
N VAL A 68 6.72 3.83 -10.09
CA VAL A 68 6.03 3.65 -8.80
C VAL A 68 4.84 4.62 -8.68
N ALA A 69 5.04 5.90 -9.00
CA ALA A 69 3.98 6.90 -8.99
C ALA A 69 2.83 6.52 -9.93
N SER A 70 3.15 6.05 -11.15
CA SER A 70 2.13 5.59 -12.11
C SER A 70 1.36 4.38 -11.58
N THR A 71 2.02 3.43 -10.92
CA THR A 71 1.36 2.25 -10.36
C THR A 71 0.48 2.60 -9.17
N THR A 72 0.84 3.60 -8.38
CA THR A 72 0.01 4.14 -7.29
C THR A 72 -1.25 4.80 -7.84
N GLU A 73 -1.14 5.58 -8.93
CA GLU A 73 -2.31 6.18 -9.59
C GLU A 73 -3.24 5.11 -10.17
N GLU A 74 -2.70 4.13 -10.89
CA GLU A 74 -3.46 3.01 -11.46
C GLU A 74 -4.12 2.15 -10.37
N SER A 75 -3.45 1.97 -9.23
CA SER A 75 -4.02 1.26 -8.07
C SER A 75 -5.23 1.98 -7.51
N ASN A 76 -5.12 3.29 -7.29
CA ASN A 76 -6.23 4.11 -6.83
C ASN A 76 -7.39 4.11 -7.83
N ALA A 77 -7.12 4.21 -9.13
CA ALA A 77 -8.14 4.13 -10.17
C ALA A 77 -8.85 2.77 -10.17
N THR A 78 -8.09 1.69 -10.04
CA THR A 78 -8.61 0.31 -10.00
C THR A 78 -9.53 0.09 -8.81
N ILE A 79 -9.14 0.55 -7.61
CA ILE A 79 -9.97 0.46 -6.40
C ILE A 79 -11.33 1.11 -6.63
N HIS A 80 -11.35 2.35 -7.13
CA HIS A 80 -12.59 3.08 -7.35
C HIS A 80 -13.45 2.47 -8.47
N ARG A 81 -12.82 1.90 -9.50
CA ARG A 81 -13.50 1.21 -10.60
C ARG A 81 -14.26 -0.03 -10.13
N PHE A 82 -13.69 -0.80 -9.21
CA PHE A 82 -14.27 -2.05 -8.72
C PHE A 82 -15.07 -1.90 -7.42
N LEU A 83 -15.01 -0.73 -6.76
CA LEU A 83 -15.77 -0.43 -5.55
C LEU A 83 -17.28 -0.70 -5.68
N PRO A 84 -17.96 -0.39 -6.81
CA PRO A 84 -19.38 -0.73 -6.97
C PRO A 84 -19.64 -2.25 -6.96
N LYS A 85 -18.73 -3.06 -7.50
CA LYS A 85 -18.83 -4.52 -7.49
C LYS A 85 -18.65 -5.04 -6.07
N LEU A 86 -17.62 -4.56 -5.35
CA LEU A 86 -17.39 -4.88 -3.93
C LEU A 86 -18.62 -4.55 -3.08
N ARG A 87 -19.17 -3.34 -3.24
CA ARG A 87 -20.40 -2.92 -2.56
C ARG A 87 -21.55 -3.88 -2.81
N LYS A 88 -21.83 -4.19 -4.09
CA LYS A 88 -22.95 -5.06 -4.48
C LYS A 88 -22.80 -6.45 -3.85
N THR A 89 -21.62 -7.05 -3.94
CA THR A 89 -21.38 -8.39 -3.39
C THR A 89 -21.48 -8.39 -1.87
N LEU A 90 -20.90 -7.40 -1.19
CA LEU A 90 -20.96 -7.29 0.27
C LEU A 90 -22.39 -7.13 0.79
N PHE A 91 -23.20 -6.28 0.15
CA PHE A 91 -24.59 -6.06 0.57
C PHE A 91 -25.46 -7.29 0.34
N ALA A 92 -25.18 -8.07 -0.72
CA ALA A 92 -25.84 -9.34 -0.97
C ALA A 92 -25.41 -10.42 0.06
N LEU A 93 -24.13 -10.44 0.43
CA LEU A 93 -23.55 -11.44 1.33
C LEU A 93 -23.99 -11.24 2.80
N VAL A 94 -24.15 -10.00 3.23
CA VAL A 94 -24.63 -9.63 4.57
C VAL A 94 -25.94 -8.87 4.42
N ASN A 95 -27.05 -9.56 4.15
CA ASN A 95 -28.32 -8.96 3.70
C ASN A 95 -29.23 -8.47 4.85
N LEU A 96 -29.02 -7.24 5.29
CA LEU A 96 -29.87 -6.55 6.26
C LEU A 96 -31.21 -6.07 5.65
N GLU A 97 -31.28 -5.83 4.34
CA GLU A 97 -32.50 -5.38 3.67
C GLU A 97 -33.60 -6.43 3.75
N GLU A 98 -33.26 -7.72 3.69
CA GLU A 98 -34.19 -8.84 3.86
C GLU A 98 -34.78 -8.87 5.28
N ILE A 99 -33.95 -8.68 6.31
CA ILE A 99 -34.40 -8.60 7.71
C ILE A 99 -35.34 -7.39 7.89
N VAL A 100 -34.98 -6.23 7.32
CA VAL A 100 -35.81 -5.02 7.37
C VAL A 100 -37.14 -5.22 6.64
N ALA A 101 -37.15 -5.94 5.51
CA ALA A 101 -38.37 -6.28 4.79
C ALA A 101 -39.27 -7.21 5.64
N ALA A 102 -38.68 -8.23 6.29
CA ALA A 102 -39.39 -9.12 7.20
C ALA A 102 -39.99 -8.36 8.39
N LEU A 103 -39.24 -7.42 8.98
CA LEU A 103 -39.71 -6.54 10.07
C LEU A 103 -40.92 -5.68 9.65
N LYS A 104 -40.94 -5.18 8.40
CA LYS A 104 -42.05 -4.37 7.86
C LYS A 104 -43.29 -5.21 7.57
N ALA A 105 -43.12 -6.45 7.12
CA ALA A 105 -44.22 -7.35 6.80
C ALA A 105 -44.89 -7.96 8.05
N LEU A 106 -44.19 -7.98 9.19
CA LEU A 106 -44.67 -8.64 10.40
C LEU A 106 -45.84 -7.89 11.08
N PRO A 107 -46.94 -8.57 11.44
CA PRO A 107 -48.04 -7.98 12.20
C PRO A 107 -47.59 -7.49 13.59
N LYS A 108 -48.14 -6.36 14.05
CA LYS A 108 -47.77 -5.76 15.35
C LYS A 108 -48.00 -6.70 16.56
N ALA A 109 -48.94 -7.63 16.43
CA ALA A 109 -49.28 -8.62 17.46
C ALA A 109 -48.17 -9.66 17.70
N GLN A 110 -47.31 -9.93 16.73
CA GLN A 110 -46.22 -10.91 16.84
C GLN A 110 -44.97 -10.27 17.48
N ARG A 111 -45.10 -9.83 18.74
CA ARG A 111 -44.03 -9.09 19.44
C ARG A 111 -42.75 -9.91 19.62
N ALA A 112 -42.86 -11.20 19.97
CA ALA A 112 -41.71 -12.08 20.18
C ALA A 112 -40.86 -12.22 18.90
N LYS A 113 -41.49 -12.66 17.81
CA LYS A 113 -40.82 -12.80 16.50
C LYS A 113 -40.24 -11.48 15.96
N ARG A 114 -40.91 -10.35 16.22
CA ARG A 114 -40.37 -9.04 15.85
C ARG A 114 -39.13 -8.67 16.68
N ASN A 115 -39.09 -9.03 17.95
CA ASN A 115 -37.91 -8.80 18.80
C ASN A 115 -36.73 -9.63 18.30
N GLU A 116 -36.93 -10.91 17.98
CA GLU A 116 -35.90 -11.78 17.38
C GLU A 116 -35.31 -11.14 16.12
N LEU A 117 -36.16 -10.69 15.19
CA LEU A 117 -35.70 -10.02 13.96
C LEU A 117 -34.92 -8.71 14.22
N TRP A 118 -35.21 -8.00 15.33
CA TRP A 118 -34.44 -6.81 15.70
C TRP A 118 -33.07 -7.16 16.26
N GLU A 119 -32.95 -8.26 17.01
CA GLU A 119 -31.67 -8.79 17.46
C GLU A 119 -30.84 -9.30 16.28
N ASP A 120 -31.46 -10.00 15.32
CA ASP A 120 -30.80 -10.40 14.07
C ASP A 120 -30.33 -9.17 13.26
N ALA A 121 -31.17 -8.12 13.20
CA ALA A 121 -30.81 -6.86 12.53
C ALA A 121 -29.63 -6.16 13.22
N LYS A 122 -29.56 -6.19 14.56
CA LYS A 122 -28.45 -5.63 15.35
C LYS A 122 -27.14 -6.32 15.00
N ILE A 123 -27.10 -7.66 15.10
CA ILE A 123 -25.90 -8.44 14.77
C ILE A 123 -25.50 -8.21 13.32
N THR A 124 -26.44 -8.38 12.38
CA THR A 124 -26.18 -8.22 10.94
C THR A 124 -25.67 -6.82 10.58
N ALA A 125 -26.19 -5.77 11.21
CA ALA A 125 -25.74 -4.39 10.97
C ALA A 125 -24.29 -4.16 11.41
N VAL A 126 -23.93 -4.63 12.60
CA VAL A 126 -22.57 -4.52 13.14
C VAL A 126 -21.60 -5.40 12.33
N THR A 127 -22.00 -6.63 12.01
CA THR A 127 -21.22 -7.52 11.12
C THR A 127 -20.97 -6.87 9.76
N ARG A 128 -21.99 -6.27 9.14
CA ARG A 128 -21.83 -5.56 7.85
C ARG A 128 -20.86 -4.38 7.98
N TYR A 129 -20.95 -3.63 9.07
CA TYR A 129 -20.09 -2.47 9.34
C TYR A 129 -18.61 -2.85 9.37
N PHE A 130 -18.25 -3.81 10.22
CA PHE A 130 -16.87 -4.28 10.32
C PHE A 130 -16.42 -5.01 9.06
N THR A 131 -17.25 -5.87 8.46
CA THR A 131 -16.91 -6.57 7.21
C THR A 131 -16.57 -5.57 6.11
N ALA A 132 -17.30 -4.46 6.00
CA ALA A 132 -17.03 -3.42 5.01
C ALA A 132 -15.69 -2.70 5.26
N LEU A 133 -15.38 -2.35 6.52
CA LEU A 133 -14.12 -1.69 6.86
C LEU A 133 -12.91 -2.60 6.60
N ILE A 134 -12.99 -3.85 7.06
CA ILE A 134 -11.93 -4.83 6.87
C ILE A 134 -11.75 -5.15 5.39
N ALA A 135 -12.85 -5.43 4.67
CA ALA A 135 -12.78 -5.71 3.24
C ALA A 135 -12.21 -4.52 2.45
N PHE A 136 -12.58 -3.28 2.80
CA PHE A 136 -12.02 -2.09 2.17
C PHE A 136 -10.50 -1.98 2.38
N GLY A 137 -10.00 -2.18 3.60
CA GLY A 137 -8.56 -2.11 3.88
C GLY A 137 -7.75 -3.23 3.23
N VAL A 138 -8.22 -4.47 3.36
CA VAL A 138 -7.57 -5.65 2.76
C VAL A 138 -7.60 -5.57 1.23
N TRP A 139 -8.68 -5.04 0.64
CA TRP A 139 -8.77 -4.77 -0.80
C TRP A 139 -7.69 -3.79 -1.29
N HIS A 140 -7.38 -2.75 -0.52
CA HIS A 140 -6.30 -1.82 -0.89
C HIS A 140 -4.95 -2.53 -0.94
N LEU A 141 -4.63 -3.33 0.09
CA LEU A 141 -3.39 -4.10 0.13
C LEU A 141 -3.28 -5.04 -1.08
N LEU A 142 -4.35 -5.76 -1.43
CA LEU A 142 -4.36 -6.67 -2.59
C LEU A 142 -4.11 -5.91 -3.90
N VAL A 143 -4.90 -4.86 -4.17
CA VAL A 143 -4.85 -4.15 -5.45
C VAL A 143 -3.49 -3.47 -5.64
N PHE A 144 -2.99 -2.81 -4.59
CA PHE A 144 -1.67 -2.17 -4.64
C PHE A 144 -0.55 -3.19 -4.83
N ALA A 145 -0.60 -4.34 -4.15
CA ALA A 145 0.37 -5.42 -4.35
C ALA A 145 0.35 -5.93 -5.80
N GLN A 146 -0.83 -6.31 -6.32
CA GLN A 146 -0.96 -6.87 -7.66
C GLN A 146 -0.50 -5.91 -8.75
N ILE A 147 -0.88 -4.63 -8.65
CA ILE A 147 -0.50 -3.62 -9.65
C ILE A 147 0.98 -3.26 -9.53
N SER A 148 1.55 -3.25 -8.32
CA SER A 148 3.00 -3.01 -8.13
C SER A 148 3.83 -4.14 -8.73
N ILE A 149 3.40 -5.40 -8.59
CA ILE A 149 4.07 -6.55 -9.24
C ILE A 149 4.04 -6.40 -10.76
N ILE A 150 2.87 -6.11 -11.34
CA ILE A 150 2.75 -5.87 -12.78
C ILE A 150 3.60 -4.67 -13.21
N GLY A 151 3.57 -3.60 -12.42
CA GLY A 151 4.33 -2.38 -12.63
C GLY A 151 5.83 -2.64 -12.71
N LYS A 152 6.38 -3.39 -11.75
CA LYS A 152 7.78 -3.83 -11.75
C LYS A 152 8.11 -4.62 -13.00
N ARG A 153 7.34 -5.65 -13.34
CA ARG A 153 7.62 -6.48 -14.54
C ARG A 153 7.57 -5.66 -15.82
N THR A 154 6.64 -4.71 -15.90
CA THR A 154 6.51 -3.80 -17.03
C THR A 154 7.72 -2.86 -17.12
N PHE A 155 8.20 -2.36 -15.98
CA PHE A 155 9.39 -1.53 -15.89
C PHE A 155 10.67 -2.29 -16.28
N GLU A 156 10.89 -3.50 -15.77
CA GLU A 156 12.03 -4.35 -16.12
C GLU A 156 12.03 -4.70 -17.61
N ARG A 157 10.85 -5.06 -18.16
CA ARG A 157 10.69 -5.32 -19.60
C ARG A 157 11.01 -4.09 -20.45
N SER A 158 10.66 -2.89 -19.98
CA SER A 158 11.01 -1.65 -20.69
C SER A 158 12.53 -1.44 -20.76
N LYS A 159 13.27 -1.78 -19.70
CA LYS A 159 14.74 -1.75 -19.67
C LYS A 159 15.34 -2.76 -20.63
N ASP A 160 14.81 -3.99 -20.67
CA ASP A 160 15.30 -5.03 -21.57
C ASP A 160 15.04 -4.67 -23.03
N LYS A 161 13.89 -4.10 -23.35
CA LYS A 161 13.59 -3.57 -24.69
C LYS A 161 14.54 -2.46 -25.11
N ASP A 162 14.92 -1.56 -24.20
CA ASP A 162 15.92 -0.51 -24.48
C ASP A 162 17.30 -1.14 -24.79
N LYS A 163 17.71 -2.20 -24.08
CA LYS A 163 18.94 -2.95 -24.34
C LYS A 163 18.90 -3.72 -25.66
N ASP A 164 17.80 -4.41 -25.95
CA ASP A 164 17.63 -5.20 -27.18
C ASP A 164 17.59 -4.31 -28.42
N LYS A 165 16.97 -3.12 -28.33
CA LYS A 165 17.04 -2.09 -29.38
C LYS A 165 18.47 -1.62 -29.62
N ALA A 166 19.24 -1.39 -28.57
CA ALA A 166 20.65 -1.02 -28.69
C ALA A 166 21.50 -2.15 -29.31
N ALA A 167 21.12 -3.41 -29.08
CA ALA A 167 21.75 -4.60 -29.65
C ALA A 167 21.21 -5.01 -31.03
N GLY A 168 20.22 -4.31 -31.58
CA GLY A 168 19.61 -4.60 -32.88
C GLY A 168 18.78 -5.88 -32.95
N ARG A 169 18.28 -6.39 -31.81
CA ARG A 169 17.43 -7.60 -31.75
C ARG A 169 15.96 -7.26 -32.03
N SER A 170 15.27 -8.13 -32.76
CA SER A 170 13.83 -7.97 -33.06
C SER A 170 12.97 -8.27 -31.83
N ASN A 171 11.93 -7.46 -31.63
CA ASN A 171 10.99 -7.62 -30.52
C ASN A 171 10.02 -8.78 -30.80
N ASP A 172 9.86 -9.71 -29.86
CA ASP A 172 8.91 -10.83 -29.98
C ASP A 172 7.50 -10.38 -29.55
N GLU A 173 6.68 -10.02 -30.54
CA GLU A 173 5.31 -9.54 -30.33
C GLU A 173 4.39 -10.62 -29.74
N ALA A 174 4.62 -11.90 -30.07
CA ALA A 174 3.81 -13.00 -29.56
C ALA A 174 4.05 -13.22 -28.07
N ALA A 175 5.32 -13.17 -27.64
CA ALA A 175 5.68 -13.23 -26.22
C ALA A 175 5.16 -12.02 -25.43
N ASP A 176 5.12 -10.82 -26.03
CA ASP A 176 4.53 -9.64 -25.38
C ASP A 176 3.01 -9.79 -25.21
N ALA A 177 2.30 -10.34 -26.21
CA ALA A 177 0.85 -10.58 -26.11
C ALA A 177 0.50 -11.63 -25.05
N ALA A 178 1.26 -12.73 -24.96
CA ALA A 178 1.08 -13.76 -23.93
C ALA A 178 1.23 -13.15 -22.52
N ARG A 179 2.23 -12.29 -22.31
CA ARG A 179 2.45 -11.62 -21.03
C ARG A 179 1.34 -10.66 -20.64
N MET A 180 0.83 -9.88 -21.58
CA MET A 180 -0.34 -9.03 -21.30
C MET A 180 -1.55 -9.89 -20.90
N ALA A 181 -1.77 -11.03 -21.57
CA ALA A 181 -2.83 -11.96 -21.19
C ALA A 181 -2.61 -12.55 -19.79
N ALA A 182 -1.38 -12.93 -19.43
CA ALA A 182 -1.03 -13.40 -18.10
C ALA A 182 -1.26 -12.34 -17.00
N GLN A 183 -0.86 -11.09 -17.24
CA GLN A 183 -1.11 -9.96 -16.33
C GLN A 183 -2.60 -9.73 -16.09
N HIS A 184 -3.40 -9.78 -17.17
CA HIS A 184 -4.86 -9.66 -17.06
C HIS A 184 -5.48 -10.83 -16.29
N ALA A 185 -5.03 -12.06 -16.54
CA ALA A 185 -5.50 -13.25 -15.83
C ALA A 185 -5.12 -13.22 -14.34
N PHE A 186 -3.91 -12.75 -14.00
CA PHE A 186 -3.47 -12.57 -12.63
C PHE A 186 -4.34 -11.57 -11.86
N LEU A 187 -4.60 -10.37 -12.42
CA LEU A 187 -5.51 -9.40 -11.80
C LEU A 187 -6.91 -9.97 -11.65
N ALA A 188 -7.49 -10.49 -12.74
CA ALA A 188 -8.85 -11.01 -12.72
C ALA A 188 -9.02 -12.12 -11.67
N SER A 189 -8.11 -13.09 -11.65
CA SER A 189 -8.21 -14.24 -10.73
C SER A 189 -8.09 -13.84 -9.25
N GLY A 190 -7.24 -12.87 -8.91
CA GLY A 190 -7.11 -12.38 -7.54
C GLY A 190 -8.34 -11.58 -7.10
N LEU A 191 -8.84 -10.68 -7.95
CA LEU A 191 -10.01 -9.86 -7.63
C LEU A 191 -11.31 -10.70 -7.57
N GLU A 192 -11.45 -11.72 -8.43
CA GLU A 192 -12.57 -12.66 -8.39
C GLU A 192 -12.53 -13.49 -7.11
N TYR A 193 -11.39 -14.08 -6.77
CA TYR A 193 -11.23 -14.83 -5.52
C TYR A 193 -11.59 -13.97 -4.30
N PHE A 194 -11.08 -12.74 -4.24
CA PHE A 194 -11.35 -11.84 -3.12
C PHE A 194 -12.85 -11.54 -2.98
N LEU A 195 -13.53 -11.25 -4.09
CA LEU A 195 -14.94 -10.89 -4.09
C LEU A 195 -15.85 -12.08 -3.76
N ASP A 196 -15.43 -13.29 -4.11
CA ASP A 196 -16.22 -14.51 -3.88
C ASP A 196 -15.83 -15.16 -2.54
N GLU A 197 -14.68 -15.83 -2.47
CA GLU A 197 -14.27 -16.60 -1.28
C GLU A 197 -13.66 -15.73 -0.18
N GLY A 198 -12.82 -14.77 -0.55
CA GLY A 198 -12.12 -13.90 0.41
C GLY A 198 -13.12 -13.12 1.29
N LEU A 199 -14.12 -12.53 0.67
CA LEU A 199 -15.16 -11.75 1.34
C LEU A 199 -16.04 -12.62 2.26
N GLU A 200 -16.35 -13.86 1.85
CA GLU A 200 -17.07 -14.81 2.69
C GLU A 200 -16.25 -15.20 3.93
N ARG A 201 -14.94 -15.41 3.79
CA ARG A 201 -14.04 -15.68 4.92
C ARG A 201 -13.95 -14.50 5.88
N ILE A 202 -13.82 -13.27 5.35
CA ILE A 202 -13.82 -12.03 6.17
C ILE A 202 -15.13 -11.93 6.93
N LYS A 203 -16.29 -12.13 6.27
CA LYS A 203 -17.59 -12.11 6.94
C LYS A 203 -17.61 -13.10 8.09
N LYS A 204 -17.24 -14.36 7.87
CA LYS A 204 -17.27 -15.41 8.90
C LYS A 204 -16.42 -15.05 10.11
N HIS A 205 -15.21 -14.55 9.88
CA HIS A 205 -14.30 -14.10 10.94
C HIS A 205 -14.90 -12.95 11.76
N VAL A 206 -15.43 -11.92 11.07
CA VAL A 206 -16.08 -10.78 11.72
C VAL A 206 -17.34 -11.18 12.46
N GLU A 207 -18.18 -12.03 11.87
CA GLU A 207 -19.43 -12.50 12.46
C GLU A 207 -19.18 -13.26 13.76
N GLN A 208 -18.15 -14.11 13.80
CA GLN A 208 -17.74 -14.80 15.03
C GLN A 208 -17.36 -13.81 16.13
N ALA A 209 -16.55 -12.80 15.81
CA ALA A 209 -16.13 -11.77 16.76
C ALA A 209 -17.29 -10.92 17.27
N VAL A 210 -18.24 -10.56 16.39
CA VAL A 210 -19.43 -9.78 16.74
C VAL A 210 -20.38 -10.59 17.63
N VAL A 211 -20.59 -11.87 17.33
CA VAL A 211 -21.48 -12.74 18.11
C VAL A 211 -20.90 -13.05 19.49
N ALA A 212 -19.58 -13.23 19.60
CA ALA A 212 -18.90 -13.48 20.88
C ALA A 212 -18.81 -12.25 21.80
N ASN A 213 -19.08 -11.03 21.31
CA ASN A 213 -18.95 -9.82 22.10
C ASN A 213 -20.07 -9.69 23.16
N GLU A 214 -19.72 -9.85 24.44
CA GLU A 214 -20.69 -9.81 25.56
C GLU A 214 -21.43 -8.47 25.68
N GLN A 215 -20.75 -7.35 25.42
CA GLN A 215 -21.35 -6.03 25.49
C GLN A 215 -22.48 -5.87 24.47
N LEU A 216 -22.26 -6.28 23.20
CA LEU A 216 -23.31 -6.26 22.18
C LEU A 216 -24.48 -7.18 22.52
N GLN A 217 -24.20 -8.36 23.09
CA GLN A 217 -25.24 -9.31 23.48
C GLN A 217 -26.10 -8.77 24.63
N SER A 218 -25.50 -8.01 25.55
CA SER A 218 -26.24 -7.34 26.65
C SER A 218 -27.19 -6.24 26.17
N TRP A 219 -26.96 -5.70 24.97
CA TRP A 219 -27.78 -4.63 24.42
C TRP A 219 -29.07 -5.16 23.80
N GLU A 220 -30.17 -5.06 24.55
CA GLU A 220 -31.50 -5.41 24.06
C GLU A 220 -32.13 -4.27 23.24
N VAL A 221 -32.45 -4.51 21.96
CA VAL A 221 -33.05 -3.48 21.08
C VAL A 221 -34.44 -3.06 21.56
N ASN A 222 -35.14 -3.96 22.25
CA ASN A 222 -36.50 -3.73 22.74
C ASN A 222 -36.59 -2.70 23.89
N SER A 223 -35.50 -2.50 24.62
CA SER A 223 -35.50 -1.82 25.92
C SER A 223 -35.51 -0.28 25.82
N LYS A 224 -35.52 0.26 24.59
CA LYS A 224 -35.27 1.69 24.31
C LYS A 224 -33.97 2.19 24.94
N LEU A 225 -32.99 1.30 25.15
CA LEU A 225 -31.65 1.64 25.63
C LEU A 225 -31.11 2.77 24.78
N LYS A 226 -30.75 3.86 25.44
CA LYS A 226 -29.97 4.94 24.83
C LYS A 226 -28.52 4.54 24.95
N VAL A 227 -27.81 4.62 23.84
CA VAL A 227 -26.39 4.31 23.81
C VAL A 227 -25.65 5.62 23.87
N ASP A 228 -24.80 5.77 24.87
CA ASP A 228 -23.94 6.93 25.01
C ASP A 228 -22.69 6.81 24.13
N ARG A 229 -22.00 7.93 23.90
CA ARG A 229 -20.85 7.97 23.01
C ARG A 229 -19.70 7.07 23.49
N GLU A 230 -19.43 7.08 24.78
CA GLU A 230 -18.39 6.25 25.41
C GLU A 230 -18.73 4.77 25.24
N GLU A 231 -19.97 4.38 25.53
CA GLU A 231 -20.43 2.99 25.37
C GLU A 231 -20.31 2.50 23.92
N LEU A 232 -20.63 3.34 22.94
CA LEU A 232 -20.46 3.00 21.52
C LEU A 232 -18.98 2.84 21.16
N ASN A 233 -18.12 3.75 21.64
CA ASN A 233 -16.68 3.67 21.39
C ASN A 233 -16.05 2.42 22.00
N ASP A 234 -16.40 2.11 23.25
CA ASP A 234 -15.91 0.92 23.94
C ASP A 234 -16.35 -0.35 23.22
N LEU A 235 -17.60 -0.39 22.74
CA LEU A 235 -18.10 -1.50 21.93
C LEU A 235 -17.30 -1.65 20.63
N LEU A 236 -17.16 -0.56 19.86
CA LEU A 236 -16.49 -0.58 18.56
C LEU A 236 -15.02 -0.96 18.71
N GLN A 237 -14.34 -0.43 19.74
CA GLN A 237 -12.97 -0.75 20.06
C GLN A 237 -12.81 -2.21 20.50
N SER A 238 -13.72 -2.72 21.35
CA SER A 238 -13.72 -4.11 21.81
C SER A 238 -13.87 -5.09 20.66
N ILE A 239 -14.82 -4.84 19.74
CA ILE A 239 -15.02 -5.66 18.54
C ILE A 239 -13.82 -5.54 17.59
N TYR A 240 -13.28 -4.34 17.41
CA TYR A 240 -12.10 -4.15 16.56
C TYR A 240 -10.89 -4.97 17.05
N LEU A 241 -10.61 -4.92 18.35
CA LEU A 241 -9.50 -5.64 18.97
C LEU A 241 -9.69 -7.16 18.95
N SER A 242 -10.94 -7.67 18.92
CA SER A 242 -11.20 -9.10 18.77
C SER A 242 -11.08 -9.58 17.31
N ILE A 243 -11.21 -8.67 16.34
CA ILE A 243 -11.05 -9.00 14.91
C ILE A 243 -9.58 -8.96 14.49
N VAL A 244 -8.86 -7.89 14.83
CA VAL A 244 -7.51 -7.62 14.33
C VAL A 244 -6.46 -8.53 14.97
N PRO A 245 -5.45 -9.00 14.21
CA PRO A 245 -4.41 -9.85 14.75
C PRO A 245 -3.62 -9.07 15.81
N SER A 246 -3.59 -9.61 17.03
CA SER A 246 -2.75 -9.08 18.09
C SER A 246 -1.31 -9.53 17.86
N THR A 247 -0.39 -8.61 17.64
CA THR A 247 1.05 -8.90 17.66
C THR A 247 1.49 -9.02 19.10
N SER A 248 2.00 -10.20 19.49
CA SER A 248 2.73 -10.35 20.74
C SER A 248 3.93 -9.39 20.74
N VAL A 249 3.96 -8.47 21.70
CA VAL A 249 5.10 -7.58 21.89
C VAL A 249 6.19 -8.36 22.60
N ALA A 250 7.34 -8.47 21.93
CA ALA A 250 8.66 -8.89 22.43
C ALA A 250 9.04 -10.38 22.30
N GLY A 251 9.91 -10.65 21.31
CA GLY A 251 11.19 -11.33 21.50
C GLY A 251 11.22 -12.79 21.96
N THR A 252 10.07 -13.45 22.03
CA THR A 252 9.97 -14.90 22.21
C THR A 252 9.55 -15.51 20.88
N ALA A 253 9.97 -16.74 20.61
CA ALA A 253 9.88 -17.40 19.32
C ALA A 253 8.53 -17.15 18.61
N ILE A 254 8.53 -17.08 17.28
CA ILE A 254 7.31 -17.04 16.47
C ILE A 254 6.48 -18.26 16.90
N ASP A 255 5.43 -18.01 17.70
CA ASP A 255 4.54 -19.05 18.14
C ASP A 255 3.80 -19.57 16.90
N GLU A 256 3.68 -20.90 16.73
CA GLU A 256 2.95 -21.52 15.60
C GLU A 256 1.52 -20.97 15.47
N GLU A 257 0.95 -20.46 16.56
CA GLU A 257 -0.34 -19.82 16.62
C GLU A 257 -0.39 -18.46 15.91
N ASP A 258 0.68 -17.67 15.99
CA ASP A 258 0.75 -16.38 15.32
C ASP A 258 0.93 -16.56 13.80
N ASP A 259 1.71 -17.56 13.37
CA ASP A 259 1.81 -17.90 11.95
C ASP A 259 0.48 -18.38 11.37
N ALA A 260 -0.29 -19.19 12.12
CA ALA A 260 -1.64 -19.59 11.72
C ALA A 260 -2.60 -18.39 11.57
N LYS A 261 -2.51 -17.39 12.45
CA LYS A 261 -3.28 -16.14 12.33
C LYS A 261 -2.89 -15.39 11.05
N TRP A 262 -1.60 -15.24 10.76
CA TRP A 262 -1.15 -14.56 9.54
C TRP A 262 -1.55 -15.33 8.28
N ALA A 263 -1.44 -16.66 8.29
CA ALA A 263 -1.92 -17.50 7.20
C ALA A 263 -3.42 -17.32 6.93
N MET A 264 -4.24 -17.17 7.98
CA MET A 264 -5.66 -16.84 7.84
C MET A 264 -5.85 -15.51 7.10
N TRP A 265 -5.14 -14.44 7.51
CA TRP A 265 -5.24 -13.12 6.88
C TRP A 265 -4.78 -13.12 5.42
N ARG A 266 -3.72 -13.87 5.11
CA ARG A 266 -3.27 -14.08 3.72
C ARG A 266 -4.33 -14.82 2.89
N SER A 267 -5.02 -15.79 3.49
CA SER A 267 -6.11 -16.53 2.83
C SER A 267 -7.33 -15.66 2.47
N PHE A 268 -7.49 -14.49 3.10
CA PHE A 268 -8.53 -13.53 2.70
C PHE A 268 -8.21 -12.83 1.38
N LEU A 269 -6.91 -12.66 1.09
CA LEU A 269 -6.42 -11.92 -0.07
C LEU A 269 -6.36 -12.81 -1.31
N ILE A 270 -5.83 -14.03 -1.17
CA ILE A 270 -5.62 -14.93 -2.30
C ILE A 270 -5.72 -16.41 -1.91
N TYR A 271 -5.98 -17.26 -2.90
CA TYR A 271 -6.10 -18.71 -2.76
C TYR A 271 -4.74 -19.36 -2.49
N SER A 272 -4.71 -20.34 -1.57
CA SER A 272 -3.49 -21.05 -1.12
C SER A 272 -2.91 -22.04 -2.14
N GLU A 273 -3.73 -22.54 -3.07
CA GLU A 273 -3.33 -23.64 -3.96
C GLU A 273 -3.24 -23.21 -5.42
N LYS A 274 -2.15 -23.60 -6.09
CA LYS A 274 -2.01 -23.44 -7.54
C LYS A 274 -3.14 -24.18 -8.24
N LYS A 275 -3.93 -23.48 -9.06
CA LYS A 275 -5.01 -24.13 -9.82
C LYS A 275 -4.40 -24.93 -10.97
N ALA A 276 -4.85 -26.17 -11.15
CA ALA A 276 -4.37 -27.03 -12.23
C ALA A 276 -4.65 -26.39 -13.60
N GLY A 277 -3.61 -26.27 -14.44
CA GLY A 277 -3.70 -25.69 -15.79
C GLY A 277 -3.50 -24.17 -15.88
N GLN A 278 -3.02 -23.52 -14.82
CA GLN A 278 -2.60 -22.11 -14.89
C GLN A 278 -1.31 -21.93 -15.70
N ASP A 279 -1.24 -20.83 -16.45
CA ASP A 279 -0.07 -20.41 -17.21
C ASP A 279 1.13 -20.19 -16.26
N GLU A 280 2.32 -20.60 -16.69
CA GLU A 280 3.57 -20.42 -15.94
C GLU A 280 3.84 -18.95 -15.62
N GLU A 281 3.53 -18.03 -16.55
CA GLU A 281 3.71 -16.59 -16.30
C GLU A 281 2.77 -16.07 -15.20
N VAL A 282 1.54 -16.61 -15.11
CA VAL A 282 0.58 -16.30 -14.04
C VAL A 282 1.05 -16.89 -12.71
N ILE A 283 1.52 -18.14 -12.72
CA ILE A 283 2.09 -18.79 -11.52
C ILE A 283 3.26 -17.98 -10.97
N SER A 284 4.11 -17.46 -11.86
CA SER A 284 5.23 -16.62 -11.46
C SER A 284 4.75 -15.32 -10.78
N LEU A 285 3.73 -14.64 -11.32
CA LEU A 285 3.13 -13.45 -10.68
C LEU A 285 2.50 -13.76 -9.32
N LEU A 286 1.88 -14.93 -9.18
CA LEU A 286 1.30 -15.40 -7.92
C LEU A 286 2.37 -15.67 -6.87
N ASN A 287 3.50 -16.26 -7.26
CA ASN A 287 4.61 -16.46 -6.34
C ASN A 287 5.16 -15.11 -5.84
N ASP A 288 5.37 -14.12 -6.72
CA ASP A 288 5.79 -12.78 -6.30
C ASP A 288 4.82 -12.15 -5.27
N LEU A 289 3.52 -12.41 -5.45
CA LEU A 289 2.50 -11.94 -4.50
C LEU A 289 2.58 -12.70 -3.17
N TRP A 290 2.77 -14.02 -3.20
CA TRP A 290 2.95 -14.81 -1.99
C TRP A 290 4.20 -14.39 -1.21
N ASP A 291 5.33 -14.21 -1.90
CA ASP A 291 6.58 -13.74 -1.29
C ASP A 291 6.39 -12.36 -0.63
N LEU A 292 5.61 -11.48 -1.27
CA LEU A 292 5.26 -10.19 -0.68
C LEU A 292 4.36 -10.34 0.55
N LEU A 293 3.35 -11.20 0.51
CA LEU A 293 2.43 -11.43 1.64
C LEU A 293 3.09 -12.16 2.82
N ASP A 294 4.14 -12.95 2.55
CA ASP A 294 4.94 -13.62 3.56
C ASP A 294 6.05 -12.72 4.13
N SER A 295 6.30 -11.56 3.52
CA SER A 295 7.28 -10.59 4.01
C SER A 295 6.93 -10.01 5.39
N GLU A 296 7.97 -9.57 6.11
CA GLU A 296 7.84 -8.88 7.40
C GLU A 296 7.11 -7.53 7.30
N LEU A 297 6.91 -7.02 6.08
CA LEU A 297 6.21 -5.76 5.82
C LEU A 297 4.70 -5.91 5.79
N PHE A 298 4.18 -7.12 5.54
CA PHE A 298 2.74 -7.36 5.46
C PHE A 298 2.02 -7.15 6.82
N PRO A 299 2.49 -7.73 7.95
CA PRO A 299 1.85 -7.53 9.25
C PRO A 299 1.66 -6.05 9.66
N PRO A 300 2.71 -5.20 9.66
CA PRO A 300 2.55 -3.79 10.04
C PRO A 300 1.70 -3.01 9.03
N ALA A 301 1.80 -3.31 7.73
CA ALA A 301 0.97 -2.67 6.72
C ALA A 301 -0.51 -2.96 6.93
N LEU A 302 -0.87 -4.23 7.21
CA LEU A 302 -2.24 -4.63 7.51
C LEU A 302 -2.76 -3.95 8.78
N GLN A 303 -2.04 -4.10 9.90
CA GLN A 303 -2.48 -3.58 11.19
C GLN A 303 -2.65 -2.07 11.19
N GLN A 304 -1.68 -1.31 10.64
CA GLN A 304 -1.76 0.14 10.60
C GLN A 304 -2.87 0.61 9.65
N SER A 305 -3.06 -0.07 8.51
CA SER A 305 -4.16 0.25 7.58
C SER A 305 -5.53 0.06 8.24
N LEU A 306 -5.74 -1.07 8.91
CA LEU A 306 -7.00 -1.36 9.59
C LEU A 306 -7.24 -0.42 10.79
N ALA A 307 -6.19 -0.10 11.56
CA ALA A 307 -6.27 0.84 12.67
C ALA A 307 -6.64 2.25 12.19
N PHE A 308 -5.99 2.72 11.12
CA PHE A 308 -6.31 4.00 10.49
C PHE A 308 -7.75 4.03 10.00
N LEU A 309 -8.19 3.01 9.25
CA LEU A 309 -9.55 2.96 8.70
C LEU A 309 -10.60 2.92 9.81
N CYS A 310 -10.46 2.00 10.77
CA CYS A 310 -11.46 1.81 11.82
C CYS A 310 -11.50 3.02 12.76
N GLY A 311 -10.34 3.57 13.14
CA GLY A 311 -10.27 4.75 14.00
C GLY A 311 -11.00 5.97 13.38
N ASN A 312 -10.71 6.27 12.11
CA ASN A 312 -11.38 7.35 11.40
C ASN A 312 -12.88 7.04 11.19
N ALA A 313 -13.25 5.80 10.88
CA ALA A 313 -14.64 5.42 10.67
C ALA A 313 -15.46 5.53 11.96
N PHE A 314 -14.88 5.18 13.11
CA PHE A 314 -15.53 5.34 14.42
C PHE A 314 -15.72 6.82 14.75
N GLN A 315 -14.74 7.67 14.42
CA GLN A 315 -14.90 9.11 14.54
C GLN A 315 -16.01 9.65 13.64
N ASP A 316 -16.00 9.32 12.34
CA ASP A 316 -17.00 9.77 11.38
C ASP A 316 -18.42 9.28 11.79
N LEU A 317 -18.53 8.05 12.31
CA LEU A 317 -19.78 7.52 12.87
C LEU A 317 -20.22 8.31 14.11
N ASN A 318 -19.30 8.63 15.03
CA ASN A 318 -19.62 9.46 16.19
C ASN A 318 -20.11 10.84 15.81
N GLU A 319 -19.48 11.49 14.83
CA GLU A 319 -19.91 12.79 14.33
C GLU A 319 -21.31 12.69 13.69
N HIS A 320 -21.59 11.60 12.98
CA HIS A 320 -22.92 11.36 12.41
C HIS A 320 -23.99 11.17 13.50
N VAL A 321 -23.68 10.36 14.52
CA VAL A 321 -24.59 9.96 15.60
C VAL A 321 -24.81 11.09 16.62
N TYR A 322 -23.73 11.68 17.12
CA TYR A 322 -23.71 12.62 18.25
C TYR A 322 -23.41 14.06 17.85
N GLY A 323 -22.98 14.33 16.61
CA GLY A 323 -22.57 15.67 16.18
C GLY A 323 -21.10 15.99 16.47
N TYR A 324 -20.66 17.18 16.07
CA TYR A 324 -19.29 17.63 16.30
C TYR A 324 -19.05 17.95 17.77
N THR A 325 -17.85 17.61 18.25
CA THR A 325 -17.39 18.00 19.58
C THR A 325 -16.32 19.05 19.36
N GLU A 326 -16.67 20.33 19.43
CA GLU A 326 -15.64 21.37 19.50
C GLU A 326 -14.91 21.22 20.84
N HIS A 327 -13.64 20.82 20.81
CA HIS A 327 -12.75 21.14 21.90
C HIS A 327 -12.58 22.66 21.90
N LYS A 328 -13.32 23.35 22.78
CA LYS A 328 -13.08 24.75 23.11
C LYS A 328 -11.60 24.95 23.44
N MET A 329 -10.84 25.50 22.48
CA MET A 329 -9.67 26.29 22.86
C MET A 329 -10.23 27.50 23.61
N LEU A 330 -9.75 27.69 24.84
CA LEU A 330 -10.13 28.77 25.73
C LEU A 330 -9.94 30.13 25.04
N VAL A 331 -11.01 30.65 24.45
CA VAL A 331 -11.16 32.08 24.19
C VAL A 331 -12.43 32.47 24.93
N GLU A 332 -12.23 33.18 26.03
CA GLU A 332 -13.30 33.89 26.72
C GLU A 332 -13.95 34.85 25.73
N ASP A 333 -15.14 34.50 25.23
CA ASP A 333 -16.15 35.50 24.99
C ASP A 333 -17.56 34.91 25.09
N VAL A 334 -18.33 35.54 25.95
CA VAL A 334 -19.72 35.22 26.28
C VAL A 334 -20.60 35.70 25.13
N THR A 335 -21.29 34.79 24.44
CA THR A 335 -22.74 34.83 24.14
C THR A 335 -23.13 33.79 23.09
N ASN A 336 -24.17 32.99 23.41
CA ASN A 336 -24.80 31.93 22.59
C ASN A 336 -24.00 30.65 22.34
N GLU A 337 -23.85 29.85 23.39
CA GLU A 337 -23.52 28.43 23.28
C GLU A 337 -24.68 27.65 22.63
N GLN A 338 -24.58 27.37 21.33
CA GLN A 338 -25.32 26.26 20.75
C GLN A 338 -24.48 25.00 20.91
N ASP A 339 -24.75 24.25 21.99
CA ASP A 339 -24.36 22.84 22.07
C ASP A 339 -24.95 22.11 20.85
N THR A 340 -24.11 21.81 19.85
CA THR A 340 -24.51 21.07 18.65
C THR A 340 -24.57 19.55 18.89
N ALA A 341 -24.32 19.10 20.13
CA ALA A 341 -24.36 17.70 20.53
C ALA A 341 -25.78 17.13 20.48
N LYS A 342 -25.98 16.12 19.62
CA LYS A 342 -27.24 15.36 19.53
C LYS A 342 -27.40 14.49 20.77
N LYS A 343 -28.65 14.37 21.25
CA LYS A 343 -29.00 13.47 22.36
C LYS A 343 -28.73 12.01 21.97
N ALA A 344 -28.24 11.23 22.93
CA ALA A 344 -28.01 9.79 22.80
C ALA A 344 -29.21 9.07 22.15
N PRO A 345 -29.01 8.42 20.99
CA PRO A 345 -30.09 7.77 20.27
C PRO A 345 -30.44 6.41 20.93
N PRO A 346 -31.67 5.93 20.76
CA PRO A 346 -31.98 4.54 21.05
C PRO A 346 -31.23 3.61 20.10
N LEU A 347 -30.84 2.42 20.56
CA LEU A 347 -30.11 1.41 19.78
C LEU A 347 -30.71 1.13 18.40
N ALA A 348 -32.04 1.06 18.29
CA ALA A 348 -32.73 0.84 17.01
C ALA A 348 -32.43 1.92 15.94
N LYS A 349 -32.03 3.14 16.35
CA LYS A 349 -31.60 4.20 15.44
C LYS A 349 -30.13 4.11 15.04
N LEU A 350 -29.29 3.38 15.79
CA LEU A 350 -27.90 3.16 15.41
C LEU A 350 -27.78 2.23 14.19
N ILE A 351 -28.67 1.24 14.06
CA ILE A 351 -28.70 0.30 12.92
C ILE A 351 -28.71 1.03 11.56
N PRO A 352 -29.67 1.94 11.25
CA PRO A 352 -29.66 2.68 9.99
C PRO A 352 -28.51 3.71 9.88
N MET A 353 -27.96 4.19 11.00
CA MET A 353 -26.78 5.08 10.98
C MET A 353 -25.53 4.34 10.53
N LEU A 354 -25.29 3.12 11.05
CA LEU A 354 -24.22 2.23 10.59
C LEU A 354 -24.34 1.94 9.08
N GLN A 355 -25.55 1.63 8.60
CA GLN A 355 -25.79 1.43 7.17
C GLN A 355 -25.44 2.65 6.32
N THR A 356 -25.73 3.86 6.84
CA THR A 356 -25.47 5.11 6.14
C THR A 356 -23.96 5.35 6.01
N GLU A 357 -23.19 5.14 7.07
CA GLU A 357 -21.73 5.30 7.04
C GLU A 357 -21.05 4.30 6.09
N ILE A 358 -21.45 3.02 6.11
CA ILE A 358 -20.96 2.02 5.13
C ILE A 358 -21.34 2.44 3.71
N GLY A 359 -22.55 2.95 3.55
CA GLY A 359 -23.05 3.48 2.29
C GLY A 359 -22.14 4.57 1.73
N LYS A 360 -21.67 5.50 2.57
CA LYS A 360 -20.74 6.56 2.18
C LYS A 360 -19.35 6.01 1.81
N LEU A 361 -18.81 5.10 2.63
CA LEU A 361 -17.50 4.48 2.40
C LEU A 361 -17.44 3.75 1.05
N LEU A 362 -18.48 3.00 0.73
CA LEU A 362 -18.54 2.16 -0.47
C LEU A 362 -19.21 2.83 -1.68
N THR A 363 -19.21 4.17 -1.74
CA THR A 363 -19.69 4.92 -2.92
C THR A 363 -18.60 5.83 -3.45
N ALA A 364 -18.27 5.67 -4.73
CA ALA A 364 -17.24 6.47 -5.40
C ALA A 364 -17.73 7.84 -5.91
N THR A 365 -19.01 8.19 -5.73
CA THR A 365 -19.56 9.45 -6.24
C THR A 365 -19.15 10.62 -5.35
N ASN A 366 -18.67 11.69 -5.98
CA ASN A 366 -18.42 12.96 -5.31
C ASN A 366 -19.71 13.42 -4.62
N ALA A 367 -19.59 13.93 -3.40
CA ALA A 367 -20.67 14.72 -2.81
C ALA A 367 -20.95 15.90 -3.76
N SER A 368 -22.21 16.32 -3.86
CA SER A 368 -22.65 17.46 -4.69
C SER A 368 -22.00 18.81 -4.33
N ASP A 369 -21.14 18.84 -3.31
CA ASP A 369 -20.58 20.02 -2.65
C ASP A 369 -19.05 20.15 -2.78
N GLY A 370 -18.43 19.44 -3.72
CA GLY A 370 -16.99 19.58 -4.01
C GLY A 370 -16.05 18.92 -2.98
N GLN A 371 -16.58 18.30 -1.92
CA GLN A 371 -15.79 17.49 -1.00
C GLN A 371 -15.41 16.13 -1.62
N PRO A 372 -14.19 15.62 -1.35
CA PRO A 372 -13.81 14.27 -1.78
C PRO A 372 -14.78 13.25 -1.19
N SER A 373 -15.17 12.25 -2.00
CA SER A 373 -15.98 11.14 -1.50
C SER A 373 -15.30 10.48 -0.30
N TYR A 374 -16.08 9.91 0.62
CA TYR A 374 -15.55 9.17 1.76
C TYR A 374 -14.51 8.14 1.29
N SER A 375 -14.84 7.35 0.27
CA SER A 375 -13.88 6.39 -0.32
C SER A 375 -12.53 7.02 -0.67
N ARG A 376 -12.51 8.22 -1.27
CA ARG A 376 -11.29 8.92 -1.65
C ARG A 376 -10.51 9.43 -0.45
N LYS A 377 -11.21 10.01 0.56
CA LYS A 377 -10.58 10.44 1.83
C LYS A 377 -9.83 9.28 2.48
N TYR A 378 -10.48 8.12 2.60
CA TYR A 378 -9.87 6.93 3.21
C TYR A 378 -8.76 6.32 2.34
N SER A 379 -8.94 6.21 1.02
CA SER A 379 -7.89 5.72 0.11
C SER A 379 -6.65 6.62 0.12
N GLN A 380 -6.84 7.95 0.14
CA GLN A 380 -5.73 8.89 0.24
C GLN A 380 -4.99 8.72 1.56
N GLY A 381 -5.71 8.69 2.68
CA GLY A 381 -5.09 8.51 3.99
C GLY A 381 -4.33 7.20 4.13
N LEU A 382 -4.84 6.10 3.55
CA LEU A 382 -4.09 4.84 3.46
C LEU A 382 -2.79 4.97 2.66
N GLY A 383 -2.82 5.68 1.52
CA GLY A 383 -1.64 5.92 0.70
C GLY A 383 -0.56 6.77 1.37
N GLU A 384 -0.93 7.57 2.38
CA GLU A 384 0.00 8.37 3.19
C GLU A 384 0.70 7.56 4.28
N LEU A 385 0.17 6.39 4.66
CA LEU A 385 0.77 5.52 5.68
C LEU A 385 2.09 4.94 5.19
N GLU A 386 3.15 5.12 5.98
CA GLU A 386 4.48 4.64 5.64
C GLU A 386 4.55 3.12 5.55
N ALA A 387 3.96 2.37 6.50
CA ALA A 387 3.95 0.92 6.43
C ALA A 387 3.22 0.38 5.19
N PHE A 388 2.11 1.03 4.80
CA PHE A 388 1.37 0.67 3.59
C PHE A 388 2.20 0.92 2.34
N ARG A 389 2.86 2.08 2.25
CA ARG A 389 3.75 2.44 1.14
C ARG A 389 4.95 1.49 1.04
N ASN A 390 5.64 1.28 2.15
CA ASN A 390 6.81 0.41 2.20
C ASN A 390 6.47 -1.02 1.77
N PHE A 391 5.28 -1.52 2.12
CA PHE A 391 4.82 -2.84 1.71
C PHE A 391 4.78 -3.00 0.18
N TYR A 392 4.02 -2.19 -0.55
CA TYR A 392 3.93 -2.39 -2.00
C TYR A 392 5.16 -1.88 -2.77
N GLU A 393 5.86 -0.87 -2.25
CA GLU A 393 7.09 -0.35 -2.88
C GLU A 393 8.26 -1.32 -2.75
N ALA A 394 8.30 -2.17 -1.72
CA ALA A 394 9.37 -3.16 -1.52
C ALA A 394 9.60 -4.05 -2.75
N ILE A 395 8.55 -4.35 -3.52
CA ILE A 395 8.65 -5.11 -4.76
C ILE A 395 9.68 -4.49 -5.71
N PHE A 396 9.66 -3.16 -5.86
CA PHE A 396 10.54 -2.43 -6.77
C PHE A 396 12.00 -2.35 -6.28
N PHE A 397 12.22 -2.47 -4.97
CA PHE A 397 13.55 -2.28 -4.36
C PHE A 397 14.22 -3.58 -3.90
N GLN A 398 13.50 -4.71 -3.81
CA GLN A 398 14.01 -6.02 -3.37
C GLN A 398 15.19 -6.58 -4.19
N HIS A 399 15.46 -6.08 -5.39
CA HIS A 399 16.49 -6.64 -6.30
C HIS A 399 17.75 -5.76 -6.44
N ALA A 400 17.88 -4.69 -5.67
CA ALA A 400 19.05 -3.80 -5.78
C ALA A 400 20.31 -4.33 -5.06
N ASP A 401 20.17 -5.23 -4.08
CA ASP A 401 21.28 -5.57 -3.16
C ASP A 401 22.04 -6.88 -3.45
N GLU A 402 21.54 -7.80 -4.28
CA GLU A 402 22.21 -9.10 -4.48
C GLU A 402 23.24 -9.14 -5.63
N GLY A 403 23.38 -8.07 -6.43
CA GLY A 403 24.18 -8.12 -7.67
C GLY A 403 25.46 -7.27 -7.73
N ASP A 404 25.54 -6.16 -7.00
CA ASP A 404 26.51 -5.10 -7.35
C ASP A 404 27.53 -4.74 -6.24
N VAL A 405 27.38 -5.28 -5.03
CA VAL A 405 28.29 -4.92 -3.91
C VAL A 405 29.52 -5.84 -3.82
N ILE A 406 29.48 -7.06 -4.35
CA ILE A 406 30.60 -8.02 -4.22
C ILE A 406 31.53 -8.01 -5.45
N SER A 407 31.11 -7.42 -6.58
CA SER A 407 31.92 -7.39 -7.82
C SER A 407 32.85 -6.16 -7.92
N GLN A 408 32.86 -5.25 -6.94
CA GLN A 408 33.68 -4.03 -6.97
C GLN A 408 34.81 -3.99 -5.92
N PHE A 409 35.02 -5.06 -5.15
CA PHE A 409 36.07 -5.10 -4.12
C PHE A 409 37.05 -6.29 -4.19
N ILE A 410 37.14 -6.99 -5.32
CA ILE A 410 38.25 -7.90 -5.65
C ILE A 410 38.73 -7.56 -7.05
#